data_AF-A0A502GFI4-F1
#
_entry.id   AF-A0A502GFI4-F1
#
_cell.length_a   1.000
_cell.length_b   1.000
_cell.length_c   1.000
_cell.angle_alpha   90.00
_cell.angle_beta   90.00
_cell.angle_gamma   90.00
#
_symmetry.space_group_name_H-M   'P 1'
#
loop_
_entity.id
_entity.type
_entity.pdbx_description
1 polymer ?
#
loop_
_entity_poly.entity_id
_entity_poly.type
_entity_poly.pdbx_seq_one_letter_code
_entity_poly.pdbx_strand_id
1 'polypeptide(L)' 'MALIRIEPVLEERSGRYFLEIYSPHDAGAPLVTTQPRYASAAAAENDLLAIIAAAASAPRG' A
#
# COMPACT_ATOMS: atom_id res chain seq x y z
N MET A 1 -6.74 13.25 12.80
CA MET A 1 -6.09 13.53 11.50
C MET A 1 -5.33 12.29 11.10
N ALA A 2 -5.55 11.75 9.90
CA ALA A 2 -4.74 10.63 9.41
C ALA A 2 -3.34 11.15 9.05
N LEU A 3 -2.29 10.41 9.39
CA LEU A 3 -0.91 10.82 9.06
C LEU A 3 -0.49 10.30 7.68
N ILE A 4 -1.01 9.14 7.29
CA ILE A 4 -0.65 8.41 6.09
C ILE A 4 -1.94 7.98 5.38
N ARG A 5 -1.94 8.00 4.05
CA ARG A 5 -2.98 7.42 3.19
C ARG A 5 -2.33 6.36 2.33
N ILE A 6 -2.95 5.19 2.20
CA ILE A 6 -2.45 4.10 1.37
C ILE A 6 -3.58 3.68 0.43
N GLU A 7 -3.31 3.65 -0.87
CA GLU A 7 -4.33 3.39 -1.89
C GLU A 7 -3.90 2.27 -2.83
N PRO A 8 -4.76 1.28 -3.08
CA PRO A 8 -4.58 0.35 -4.20
C PRO A 8 -4.93 1.05 -5.52
N VAL A 9 -4.00 1.03 -6.47
CA VAL A 9 -4.15 1.67 -7.79
C VAL A 9 -4.01 0.61 -8.88
N LEU A 10 -4.89 0.64 -9.88
CA LEU A 10 -4.83 -0.23 -11.05
C LEU A 10 -3.80 0.30 -12.06
N GLU A 11 -2.81 -0.52 -12.43
CA GLU A 11 -1.96 -0.24 -13.57
C GLU A 11 -2.62 -0.79 -14.85
N GLU A 12 -3.10 0.11 -15.71
CA GLU A 12 -3.77 -0.23 -16.98
C GLU A 12 -2.93 -1.13 -17.88
N ARG A 13 -1.60 -0.98 -17.87
CA ARG A 13 -0.69 -1.75 -18.73
C ARG A 13 -0.69 -3.24 -18.42
N SER A 14 -0.67 -3.60 -17.14
CA SER A 14 -0.60 -5.00 -16.70
C SER A 14 -1.94 -5.55 -16.22
N GLY A 15 -2.93 -4.69 -16.00
CA GLY A 15 -4.19 -5.06 -15.34
C GLY A 15 -3.99 -5.48 -13.88
N ARG A 16 -2.87 -5.10 -13.25
CA ARG A 16 -2.53 -5.46 -11.87
C ARG A 16 -2.59 -4.24 -10.97
N TYR A 17 -2.94 -4.48 -9.72
CA TYR A 17 -2.92 -3.45 -8.69
C TYR A 17 -1.54 -3.33 -8.04
N PHE A 18 -1.18 -2.11 -7.65
CA PHE A 18 -0.06 -1.75 -6.78
C PHE A 18 -0.55 -0.84 -5.65
N LEU A 19 0.34 -0.49 -4.71
CA LEU A 19 0.04 0.42 -3.61
C LEU A 19 0.77 1.74 -3.79
N GLU A 20 0.06 2.84 -3.54
CA GLU A 20 0.61 4.17 -3.36
C GLU A 20 0.49 4.58 -1.90
N ILE A 21 1.58 5.11 -1.32
CA ILE A 21 1.65 5.54 0.07
C ILE A 21 1.93 7.03 0.09
N TYR A 22 1.04 7.80 0.72
CA TYR A 22 1.09 9.25 0.83
C TYR A 22 1.43 9.66 2.26
N SER A 23 2.42 10.52 2.42
CA SER A 23 2.81 11.13 3.69
C SER A 23 3.25 12.59 3.45
N PRO A 24 2.52 13.60 3.97
CA PRO A 24 1.28 13.47 4.72
C PRO A 24 0.14 12.88 3.88
N HIS A 25 -0.94 12.44 4.54
CA HIS A 25 -2.07 11.76 3.88
C HIS A 25 -2.70 12.53 2.70
N ASP A 26 -2.59 13.86 2.70
CA ASP A 26 -3.13 14.80 1.71
C ASP A 26 -2.08 15.27 0.69
N ALA A 27 -0.88 14.68 0.69
CA ALA A 27 0.14 14.96 -0.31
C ALA A 27 -0.41 14.72 -1.73
N GLY A 28 -0.09 15.63 -2.64
CA GLY A 28 -0.50 15.53 -4.06
C GLY A 28 0.24 14.46 -4.86
N ALA A 29 1.28 13.84 -4.29
CA ALA A 29 2.05 12.77 -4.90
C ALA A 29 2.42 11.72 -3.83
N PRO A 30 2.53 10.43 -4.21
CA PRO A 30 2.93 9.39 -3.28
C PRO A 30 4.39 9.53 -2.88
N LEU A 31 4.68 9.24 -1.61
CA LEU A 31 6.03 9.04 -1.10
C LEU A 31 6.62 7.72 -1.60
N VAL A 32 5.78 6.68 -1.69
CA VAL A 32 6.18 5.35 -2.16
C VAL A 32 5.14 4.83 -3.15
N THR A 33 5.63 4.29 -4.27
CA THR A 33 4.83 3.54 -5.25
C THR A 33 5.42 2.14 -5.38
N THR A 34 4.63 1.11 -5.12
CA THR A 34 5.10 -0.28 -5.24
C THR A 34 4.99 -0.79 -6.68
N GLN A 35 5.59 -1.95 -6.94
CA GLN A 35 5.39 -2.63 -8.22
C GLN A 35 3.97 -3.23 -8.34
N PRO A 36 3.40 -3.25 -9.55
CA PRO A 36 2.11 -3.87 -9.84
C PRO A 36 2.21 -5.40 -9.77
N ARG A 37 1.45 -6.02 -8.85
CA ARG A 37 1.52 -7.48 -8.62
C ARG A 37 0.20 -8.12 -8.21
N TYR A 38 -0.76 -7.34 -7.72
CA TYR A 38 -1.99 -7.88 -7.16
C TYR A 38 -3.07 -8.05 -8.23
N ALA A 39 -3.90 -9.09 -8.09
CA ALA A 39 -5.01 -9.36 -9.01
C ALA A 39 -6.24 -8.47 -8.74
N SER A 40 -6.34 -7.84 -7.57
CA SER A 40 -7.45 -6.98 -7.18
C SER A 40 -7.02 -5.98 -6.11
N ALA A 41 -7.78 -4.91 -5.92
CA ALA A 41 -7.58 -3.95 -4.82
C ALA A 41 -7.63 -4.65 -3.45
N ALA A 42 -8.62 -5.52 -3.22
CA ALA A 42 -8.75 -6.28 -1.98
C ALA A 42 -7.53 -7.19 -1.69
N ALA A 43 -6.92 -7.77 -2.72
CA ALA A 43 -5.70 -8.56 -2.55
C ALA A 43 -4.51 -7.68 -2.10
N ALA A 44 -4.41 -6.46 -2.64
CA ALA A 44 -3.38 -5.50 -2.23
C ALA A 44 -3.57 -5.03 -0.79
N GLU A 45 -4.81 -4.70 -0.40
CA GLU A 45 -5.15 -4.30 0.97
C GLU A 45 -4.90 -5.40 2.00
N ASN A 46 -5.31 -6.63 1.70
CA ASN A 46 -5.09 -7.77 2.62
C ASN A 46 -3.59 -8.06 2.84
N ASP A 47 -2.79 -8.00 1.78
CA ASP A 47 -1.33 -8.18 1.88
C ASP A 47 -0.68 -7.05 2.70
N LEU A 48 -1.11 -5.80 2.48
CA LEU A 48 -0.68 -4.65 3.29
C LEU A 48 -0.96 -4.87 4.78
N LEU A 49 -2.19 -5.26 5.14
CA LEU A 49 -2.56 -5.53 6.52
C LEU A 49 -1.71 -6.66 7.12
N ALA A 50 -1.44 -7.71 6.35
CA ALA A 50 -0.56 -8.80 6.78
C ALA A 50 0.87 -8.33 7.04
N ILE A 51 1.45 -7.51 6.16
CA ILE A 51 2.79 -6.93 6.31
C ILE A 51 2.86 -6.05 7.56
N ILE A 52 1.88 -5.16 7.76
CA ILE A 52 1.83 -4.29 8.94
C ILE A 52 1.70 -5.13 10.22
N ALA A 53 0.80 -6.11 10.24
CA ALA A 53 0.61 -6.99 11.40
C ALA A 53 1.89 -7.77 11.74
N ALA A 54 2.57 -8.30 10.71
CA ALA A 54 3.83 -9.01 10.87
C ALA A 54 4.93 -8.10 11.42
N ALA A 55 5.09 -6.90 10.86
CA ALA A 55 6.08 -5.92 11.32
C ALA A 55 5.79 -5.44 12.75
N ALA A 56 4.53 -5.25 13.11
CA ALA A 56 4.13 -4.83 14.46
C ALA A 56 4.33 -5.94 15.51
N SER A 57 4.25 -7.20 15.10
CA SER A 57 4.39 -8.37 15.98
C SER A 57 5.81 -8.91 16.06
N ALA A 58 6.73 -8.42 15.23
CA ALA A 58 8.13 -8.83 15.27
C ALA A 58 8.76 -8.41 16.61
N PRO A 59 9.54 -9.29 17.28
CA PRO A 59 10.27 -8.91 18.48
C PRO A 59 11.18 -7.73 18.14
N ARG A 60 11.03 -6.62 18.88
CA ARG A 60 11.98 -5.50 18.78
C ARG A 60 13.26 -5.98 19.45
N GLY A 61 14.22 -6.42 18.63
CA GLY A 61 15.59 -6.69 19.05
C GLY A 61 16.28 -5.44 19.54
#